data_AF-M5G8K6-F1
#
_entry.id   AF-M5G8K6-F1
#
_cell.length_a   1.000
_cell.length_b   1.000
_cell.length_c   1.000
_cell.angle_alpha   90.00
_cell.angle_beta   90.00
_cell.angle_gamma   90.00
#
_symmetry.space_group_name_H-M   'P 1'
#
loop_
_entity.id
_entity.type
_entity.pdbx_description
1 polymer ?
#
loop_
_entity_poly.entity_id
_entity_poly.type
_entity_poly.pdbx_seq_one_letter_code
_entity_poly.pdbx_strand_id
1 'polypeptide(L)'
;MPEDPLFNDWKLFHAKFEGAFSDPDQSGTAHAKLEQLSQGNKTANEYIAMFRELAEYMNYNDVAHIRKFEQGLNRDLVDKIYSLTKMPEDLEEWYCYASHFHHQQRKLKASAPFKHTPENCTFS
;
A
#
# COMPACT_ATOMS: atom_id res chain seq x y z
N MET A 1 -7.79 -44.00 23.86
CA MET A 1 -8.96 -43.14 23.58
C MET A 1 -9.27 -43.28 22.10
N PRO A 2 -10.49 -43.66 21.69
CA PRO A 2 -10.87 -43.56 20.29
C PRO A 2 -11.02 -42.07 19.93
N GLU A 3 -10.44 -41.65 18.81
CA GLU A 3 -10.63 -40.29 18.29
C GLU A 3 -12.07 -40.12 17.81
N ASP A 4 -12.70 -39.02 18.22
CA ASP A 4 -14.09 -38.72 17.95
C ASP A 4 -14.30 -38.52 16.42
N PRO A 5 -15.21 -39.27 15.77
CA PRO A 5 -15.44 -39.17 14.32
C PRO A 5 -15.76 -37.76 13.84
N LEU A 6 -16.36 -36.93 14.71
CA LEU A 6 -16.71 -35.54 14.40
C LEU A 6 -15.48 -34.65 14.22
N PHE A 7 -14.35 -34.98 14.87
CA PHE A 7 -13.11 -34.21 14.74
C PHE A 7 -12.45 -34.41 13.37
N ASN A 8 -12.64 -35.60 12.77
CA ASN A 8 -12.13 -35.91 11.43
C ASN A 8 -12.96 -35.23 10.34
N ASP A 9 -14.28 -35.15 10.52
CA ASP A 9 -15.18 -34.41 9.64
C ASP A 9 -14.95 -32.89 9.71
N TRP A 10 -14.65 -32.35 10.89
CA TRP A 10 -14.31 -30.94 11.04
C TRP A 10 -13.01 -30.58 10.32
N LYS A 11 -11.95 -31.39 10.47
CA LYS A 11 -10.69 -31.19 9.74
C LYS A 11 -10.88 -31.30 8.22
N LEU A 12 -11.69 -32.26 7.77
CA LEU A 12 -11.97 -32.46 6.36
C LEU A 12 -12.80 -31.30 5.78
N PHE A 13 -13.76 -30.78 6.55
CA PHE A 13 -14.53 -29.58 6.21
C PHE A 13 -13.62 -28.36 6.13
N HIS A 14 -12.77 -28.12 7.13
CA HIS A 14 -11.85 -27.00 7.16
C HIS A 14 -10.84 -27.05 6.00
N ALA A 15 -10.28 -28.22 5.69
CA ALA A 15 -9.36 -28.38 4.56
C ALA A 15 -10.05 -28.17 3.20
N LYS A 16 -11.31 -28.60 3.05
CA LYS A 16 -12.12 -28.30 1.84
C LYS A 16 -12.51 -26.84 1.75
N PHE A 17 -12.79 -26.21 2.89
CA PHE A 17 -13.13 -24.78 2.97
C PHE A 17 -11.90 -23.94 2.61
N GLU A 18 -10.75 -24.22 3.22
CA GLU A 18 -9.48 -23.59 2.83
C GLU A 18 -9.13 -23.88 1.37
N GLY A 19 -9.26 -25.13 0.90
CA GLY A 19 -8.99 -25.45 -0.52
C GLY A 19 -9.96 -24.82 -1.53
N ALA A 20 -11.19 -24.46 -1.11
CA ALA A 20 -12.17 -23.80 -1.96
C ALA A 20 -11.97 -22.28 -2.05
N PHE A 21 -11.33 -21.67 -1.06
CA PHE A 21 -11.06 -20.23 -0.98
C PHE A 21 -9.58 -19.86 -1.06
N SER A 22 -8.67 -20.83 -0.96
CA SER A 22 -7.24 -20.67 -1.18
C SER A 22 -6.99 -20.74 -2.68
N ASP A 23 -6.61 -19.60 -3.25
CA ASP A 23 -6.09 -19.53 -4.62
C ASP A 23 -4.83 -20.41 -4.66
N PRO A 24 -4.78 -21.50 -5.46
CA PRO A 24 -3.62 -22.40 -5.47
C PRO A 24 -2.33 -21.71 -5.93
N ASP A 25 -2.45 -20.52 -6.51
CA ASP A 25 -1.35 -19.61 -6.83
C ASP A 25 -1.53 -18.26 -6.11
N GLN A 26 -1.81 -18.28 -4.81
CA GLN A 26 -1.90 -17.08 -3.97
C GLN A 26 -0.67 -16.16 -4.14
N SER A 27 0.52 -16.74 -4.33
CA SER A 27 1.74 -15.98 -4.59
C SER A 27 1.71 -15.33 -5.98
N GLY A 28 1.37 -16.04 -7.05
CA GLY A 28 1.24 -15.47 -8.40
C GLY A 28 0.14 -14.44 -8.53
N THR A 29 -1.02 -14.67 -7.90
CA THR A 29 -2.09 -13.67 -7.80
C THR A 29 -1.64 -12.44 -7.00
N ALA A 30 -0.89 -12.62 -5.91
CA ALA A 30 -0.31 -11.50 -5.15
C ALA A 30 0.72 -10.72 -5.96
N HIS A 31 1.60 -11.39 -6.70
CA HIS A 31 2.54 -10.77 -7.64
C HIS A 31 1.83 -9.93 -8.70
N ALA A 32 0.82 -10.50 -9.37
CA ALA A 32 0.06 -9.79 -10.40
C ALA A 32 -0.69 -8.57 -9.83
N LYS A 33 -1.28 -8.70 -8.63
CA LYS A 33 -1.93 -7.59 -7.94
C LYS A 33 -0.93 -6.50 -7.53
N LEU A 34 0.25 -6.87 -7.04
CA LEU A 34 1.27 -5.92 -6.62
C LEU A 34 1.86 -5.15 -7.82
N GLU A 35 2.09 -5.83 -8.95
CA GLU A 35 2.54 -5.18 -10.20
C GLU A 35 1.53 -4.13 -10.71
N GLN A 36 0.23 -4.35 -10.47
CA GLN A 36 -0.82 -3.40 -10.82
C GLN A 36 -1.13 -2.40 -9.70
N LEU A 37 -0.57 -2.60 -8.49
CA LEU A 37 -0.86 -1.78 -7.33
C LEU A 37 -0.14 -0.44 -7.45
N SER A 38 -0.92 0.60 -7.73
CA SER A 38 -0.49 1.98 -7.62
C SER A 38 -1.37 2.74 -6.64
N GLN A 39 -0.78 3.73 -5.97
CA GLN A 39 -1.50 4.62 -5.06
C GLN A 39 -2.64 5.32 -5.82
N GLY A 40 -2.38 5.85 -7.01
CA GLY A 40 -3.37 6.53 -7.84
C GLY A 40 -4.13 7.60 -7.07
N ASN A 41 -5.47 7.47 -7.02
CA ASN A 41 -6.37 8.37 -6.26
C ASN A 41 -6.60 7.95 -4.80
N LYS A 42 -6.01 6.84 -4.35
CA LYS A 42 -6.17 6.33 -2.98
C LYS A 42 -5.29 7.11 -2.01
N THR A 43 -5.65 7.06 -0.73
CA THR A 43 -4.81 7.61 0.32
C THR A 43 -3.54 6.77 0.50
N ALA A 44 -2.48 7.39 1.02
CA ALA A 44 -1.24 6.66 1.31
C ALA A 44 -1.47 5.49 2.28
N ASN A 45 -2.36 5.65 3.28
CA ASN A 45 -2.66 4.60 4.26
C ASN A 45 -3.37 3.40 3.63
N GLU A 46 -4.32 3.63 2.72
CA GLU A 46 -4.99 2.54 1.99
C GLU A 46 -3.99 1.79 1.11
N TYR A 47 -3.09 2.52 0.43
CA TYR A 47 -2.03 1.90 -0.36
C TYR A 47 -1.09 1.05 0.51
N ILE A 48 -0.63 1.58 1.65
CA ILE A 48 0.23 0.86 2.60
C ILE A 48 -0.45 -0.41 3.12
N ALA A 49 -1.74 -0.34 3.47
CA ALA A 49 -2.47 -1.50 3.97
C ALA A 49 -2.56 -2.63 2.93
N MET A 50 -2.91 -2.30 1.68
CA MET A 50 -2.94 -3.29 0.60
C MET A 50 -1.55 -3.83 0.28
N PHE A 51 -0.52 -2.98 0.32
CA PHE A 51 0.85 -3.41 0.07
C PHE A 51 1.33 -4.39 1.15
N ARG A 52 1.03 -4.13 2.43
CA ARG A 52 1.34 -5.04 3.54
C ARG A 52 0.67 -6.40 3.38
N GLU A 53 -0.63 -6.39 3.09
CA GLU A 53 -1.39 -7.63 2.87
C GLU A 53 -0.77 -8.45 1.73
N LEU A 54 -0.41 -7.82 0.61
CA LEU A 54 0.22 -8.52 -0.50
C LEU A 54 1.66 -8.96 -0.19
N ALA A 55 2.41 -8.15 0.56
CA ALA A 55 3.80 -8.44 0.93
C ALA A 55 3.92 -9.71 1.81
N GLU A 56 2.91 -10.03 2.64
CA GLU A 56 2.88 -11.26 3.44
C GLU A 56 2.91 -12.54 2.58
N TYR A 57 2.37 -12.49 1.37
CA TYR A 57 2.36 -13.63 0.42
C TYR A 57 3.59 -13.66 -0.50
N MET A 58 4.48 -12.68 -0.39
CA MET A 58 5.64 -12.51 -1.25
C MET A 58 6.90 -12.75 -0.44
N ASN A 59 7.65 -13.80 -0.76
CA ASN A 59 8.93 -14.09 -0.13
C ASN A 59 10.06 -13.23 -0.74
N TYR A 60 9.89 -11.90 -0.74
CA TYR A 60 10.87 -10.95 -1.22
C TYR A 60 11.86 -10.55 -0.12
N ASN A 61 13.03 -10.07 -0.54
CA ASN A 61 13.99 -9.43 0.36
C ASN A 61 13.54 -7.98 0.65
N ASP A 62 13.91 -7.42 1.79
CA ASP A 62 13.51 -6.08 2.24
C ASP A 62 13.78 -5.00 1.19
N VAL A 63 14.94 -5.09 0.51
CA VAL A 63 15.32 -4.18 -0.59
C VAL A 63 14.37 -4.27 -1.79
N ALA A 64 13.87 -5.46 -2.09
CA ALA A 64 12.93 -5.67 -3.19
C ALA A 64 11.54 -5.13 -2.84
N HIS A 65 11.10 -5.28 -1.58
CA HIS A 65 9.87 -4.67 -1.10
C HIS A 65 9.92 -3.14 -1.18
N ILE A 66 11.01 -2.53 -0.72
CA ILE A 66 11.19 -1.07 -0.77
C ILE A 66 11.12 -0.56 -2.22
N ARG A 67 11.87 -1.18 -3.14
CA ARG A 67 11.85 -0.80 -4.56
C ARG A 67 10.46 -0.91 -5.19
N LYS A 68 9.71 -1.96 -4.84
CA LYS A 68 8.34 -2.15 -5.35
C LYS A 68 7.36 -1.15 -4.74
N PHE A 69 7.52 -0.85 -3.45
CA PHE A 69 6.74 0.18 -2.78
C PHE A 69 6.97 1.57 -3.39
N GLU A 70 8.23 1.92 -3.67
CA GLU A 70 8.58 3.17 -4.36
C GLU A 70 7.93 3.29 -5.75
N GLN A 71 7.89 2.20 -6.52
CA GLN A 71 7.31 2.18 -7.87
C GLN A 71 5.79 2.43 -7.86
N GLY A 72 5.08 1.94 -6.84
CA GLY A 72 3.63 2.10 -6.74
C GLY A 72 3.18 3.38 -6.02
N LEU A 73 4.07 4.02 -5.25
CA LEU A 73 3.77 5.27 -4.55
C LEU A 73 3.70 6.46 -5.53
N ASN A 74 2.92 7.48 -5.20
CA ASN A 74 2.90 8.71 -6.00
C ASN A 74 4.30 9.37 -6.00
N ARG A 75 4.78 9.71 -7.20
CA ARG A 75 6.11 10.31 -7.43
C ARG A 75 6.36 11.56 -6.59
N ASP A 76 5.34 12.41 -6.36
CA ASP A 76 5.47 13.60 -5.51
C ASP A 76 5.81 13.25 -4.04
N LEU A 77 5.32 12.11 -3.55
CA LEU A 77 5.63 11.62 -2.21
C LEU A 77 7.02 10.98 -2.19
N VAL A 78 7.35 10.21 -3.21
CA VAL A 78 8.68 9.60 -3.38
C VAL A 78 9.76 10.70 -3.39
N ASP A 79 9.62 11.73 -4.21
CA ASP A 79 10.57 12.83 -4.32
C ASP A 79 10.74 13.58 -2.98
N LYS A 80 9.66 13.74 -2.21
CA LYS A 80 9.73 14.31 -0.86
C LYS A 80 10.49 13.43 0.13
N ILE A 81 10.33 12.11 0.06
CA ILE A 81 11.06 11.17 0.90
C ILE A 81 12.54 11.20 0.54
N TYR A 82 12.89 11.21 -0.75
CA TYR A 82 14.27 11.37 -1.22
C TYR A 82 14.90 12.72 -0.87
N SER A 83 14.07 13.73 -0.57
CA SER A 83 14.54 15.06 -0.13
C SER A 83 14.85 15.13 1.38
N LEU A 84 14.62 14.05 2.14
CA LEU A 84 14.93 13.99 3.57
C LEU A 84 16.44 13.95 3.81
N THR A 85 16.89 14.59 4.90
CA THR A 85 18.29 14.55 5.32
C THR A 85 18.75 13.15 5.75
N LYS A 86 17.84 12.36 6.33
CA LYS A 86 18.06 10.94 6.64
C LYS A 86 17.07 10.13 5.80
N MET A 87 17.61 9.32 4.89
CA MET A 87 16.80 8.47 4.02
C MET A 87 16.31 7.26 4.81
N PRO A 88 15.06 6.83 4.61
CA PRO A 88 14.56 5.60 5.22
C PRO A 88 15.30 4.37 4.66
N GLU A 89 15.73 3.49 5.55
CA GLU A 89 16.45 2.25 5.20
C GLU A 89 15.53 1.02 5.25
N ASP A 90 14.45 1.10 6.01
CA ASP A 90 13.50 0.01 6.19
C ASP A 90 12.10 0.38 5.66
N LEU A 91 11.33 -0.65 5.35
CA LEU A 91 10.00 -0.50 4.76
C LEU A 91 9.00 0.20 5.71
N GLU A 92 9.20 0.07 7.02
CA GLU A 92 8.34 0.69 8.04
C GLU A 92 8.53 2.21 8.11
N GLU A 93 9.77 2.69 8.06
CA GLU A 93 10.14 4.10 7.94
C GLU A 93 9.55 4.67 6.63
N TRP A 94 9.64 3.92 5.52
CA TRP A 94 9.00 4.30 4.25
C TRP A 94 7.48 4.48 4.41
N TYR A 95 6.78 3.59 5.11
CA TYR A 95 5.35 3.73 5.39
C TYR A 95 5.05 4.96 6.25
N CYS A 96 5.82 5.18 7.31
CA CYS A 96 5.64 6.33 8.20
C CYS A 96 5.80 7.65 7.44
N TYR A 97 6.86 7.80 6.64
CA TYR A 97 7.08 9.02 5.87
C TYR A 97 6.03 9.24 4.78
N ALA A 98 5.65 8.18 4.05
CA ALA A 98 4.61 8.27 3.03
C ALA A 98 3.27 8.74 3.62
N SER A 99 2.86 8.17 4.76
CA SER A 99 1.66 8.60 5.48
C SER A 99 1.76 10.05 5.97
N HIS A 100 2.91 10.41 6.57
CA HIS A 100 3.14 11.74 7.11
C HIS A 100 3.04 12.82 6.03
N PHE A 101 3.74 12.65 4.91
CA PHE A 101 3.73 13.61 3.81
C PHE A 101 2.38 13.70 3.12
N HIS A 102 1.66 12.59 3.01
CA HIS A 102 0.30 12.60 2.48
C HIS A 102 -0.65 13.43 3.35
N HIS A 103 -0.59 13.26 4.68
CA HIS A 103 -1.35 14.11 5.61
C HIS A 103 -0.97 15.58 5.51
N GLN A 104 0.33 15.89 5.41
CA GLN A 104 0.80 17.26 5.20
C GLN A 104 0.25 17.87 3.89
N GLN A 105 0.30 17.11 2.78
CA GLN A 105 -0.25 17.56 1.50
C GLN A 105 -1.75 17.86 1.59
N ARG A 106 -2.53 17.02 2.28
CA ARG A 106 -3.97 17.27 2.50
C ARG A 106 -4.21 18.51 3.33
N LYS A 107 -3.44 18.72 4.41
CA LYS A 107 -3.52 19.93 5.24
C LYS A 107 -3.20 21.20 4.44
N LEU A 108 -2.13 21.18 3.64
CA LEU A 108 -1.73 22.31 2.79
C LEU A 108 -2.79 22.63 1.74
N LYS A 109 -3.39 21.61 1.11
CA LYS A 109 -4.48 21.80 0.15
C LYS A 109 -5.74 22.39 0.82
N ALA A 110 -6.05 21.97 2.05
CA ALA A 110 -7.18 22.51 2.81
C ALA A 110 -6.93 23.94 3.33
N SER A 111 -5.66 24.30 3.60
CA SER A 111 -5.28 25.63 4.09
C SER A 111 -4.91 26.61 2.97
N ALA A 112 -4.86 26.17 1.70
CA ALA A 112 -4.51 27.04 0.58
C ALA A 112 -5.62 28.08 0.38
N PRO A 113 -5.32 29.40 0.40
CA PRO A 113 -6.32 30.42 0.15
C PRO A 113 -6.85 30.31 -1.30
N PHE A 114 -8.13 30.62 -1.47
CA PHE A 114 -8.79 30.74 -2.77
C PHE A 114 -7.93 31.65 -3.65
N LYS A 115 -7.41 31.11 -4.77
CA LYS A 115 -6.69 31.94 -5.74
C LYS A 115 -7.68 32.91 -6.34
N HIS A 116 -7.73 34.14 -5.85
CA HIS A 116 -8.33 35.24 -6.60
C HIS A 116 -7.47 35.41 -7.85
N THR A 117 -7.98 34.98 -9.00
CA THR A 117 -7.43 35.39 -10.29
C THR A 117 -7.56 36.90 -10.37
N PRO A 118 -6.48 37.69 -10.49
CA PRO A 118 -6.64 39.10 -10.77
C PRO A 118 -7.31 39.18 -12.15
N GLU A 119 -8.54 39.67 -12.16
CA GLU A 119 -9.18 40.13 -13.39
C GLU A 119 -8.26 41.19 -13.95
N ASN A 120 -7.66 40.92 -15.11
CA ASN A 120 -6.85 41.89 -15.82
C ASN A 120 -7.75 43.08 -16.15
N CYS A 121 -7.74 44.12 -15.32
CA CYS A 121 -8.20 45.44 -15.68
C CYS A 121 -7.29 45.96 -16.80
N THR A 122 -7.66 45.67 -18.04
CA THR A 122 -7.11 46.35 -19.21
C THR A 122 -7.58 47.80 -19.14
N PHE A 123 -6.69 48.68 -18.71
CA PHE A 123 -6.82 50.11 -18.95
C PHE A 123 -6.26 50.40 -20.35
N SER A 124 -7.14 50.69 -21.30
CA SER A 124 -6.84 51.38 -22.56
C SER A 124 -8.12 51.99 -23.11
#